data_AF-A0A924EMF0-F1
#
_entry.id   AF-A0A924EMF0-F1
#
_cell.length_a   1.000
_cell.length_b   1.000
_cell.length_c   1.000
_cell.angle_alpha   90.00
_cell.angle_beta   90.00
_cell.angle_gamma   90.00
#
_symmetry.space_group_name_H-M   'P 1'
#
loop_
_entity.id
_entity.type
_entity.pdbx_description
1 polymer ?
#
loop_
_entity_poly.entity_id
_entity_poly.type
_entity_poly.pdbx_seq_one_letter_code
_entity_poly.pdbx_strand_id
1 'polypeptide(L)'
;RMKGELEEDVKKLNFEKITLFQPGMLERKGSERFGEILGVKLFKFANKLGLLKSQKPMPTEILAKAMVNASKIKSNGLSTIKLASIFSFAEKKS
;
A
#
# COMPACT_ATOMS: atom_id res chain seq x y z
N ARG A 1 -4.74 6.84 17.95
CA ARG A 1 -4.80 8.28 18.29
C ARG A 1 -3.65 9.01 17.59
N MET A 2 -2.39 8.73 17.94
CA MET A 2 -1.19 9.30 17.30
C MET A 2 -1.18 9.33 15.75
N LYS A 3 -1.56 8.24 15.07
CA LYS A 3 -1.60 8.22 13.59
C LYS A 3 -2.63 9.20 13.00
N GLY A 4 -3.79 9.36 13.63
CA GLY A 4 -4.83 10.29 13.16
C GLY A 4 -4.42 11.74 13.35
N GLU A 5 -3.83 12.06 14.52
CA GLU A 5 -3.29 13.40 14.80
C GLU A 5 -2.16 13.77 13.82
N LEU A 6 -1.24 12.84 13.54
CA LEU A 6 -0.19 13.04 12.55
C LEU A 6 -0.76 13.33 11.15
N GLU A 7 -1.78 12.59 10.72
CA GLU A 7 -2.42 12.84 9.42
C GLU A 7 -3.06 14.23 9.36
N GLU A 8 -3.70 14.69 10.44
CA GLU A 8 -4.27 16.05 10.52
C GLU A 8 -3.19 17.14 10.55
N ASP A 9 -2.08 16.92 11.25
CA ASP A 9 -1.00 17.89 11.31
C ASP A 9 -0.24 18.00 9.99
N VAL A 10 -0.02 16.89 9.29
CA VAL A 10 0.58 16.91 7.94
C VAL A 10 -0.31 17.63 6.94
N LYS A 11 -1.65 17.53 7.03
CA LYS A 11 -2.58 18.28 6.18
C LYS A 11 -2.50 19.79 6.37
N LYS A 12 -2.10 20.26 7.56
CA LYS A 12 -1.92 21.69 7.86
C LYS A 12 -0.61 22.25 7.30
N LEU A 13 0.31 21.38 6.86
CA LEU A 13 1.53 21.80 6.19
C LEU A 13 1.21 22.17 4.74
N ASN A 14 1.69 23.32 4.27
CA ASN A 14 1.45 23.85 2.93
C ASN A 14 2.27 23.13 1.84
N PHE A 15 2.23 21.80 1.82
CA PHE A 15 2.81 21.02 0.74
C PHE A 15 1.93 21.13 -0.52
N GLU A 16 2.58 21.29 -1.67
CA GLU A 16 1.89 21.32 -2.97
C GLU A 16 1.14 20.00 -3.26
N LYS A 17 1.66 18.88 -2.74
CA LYS A 17 1.09 17.55 -2.90
C LYS A 17 1.27 16.72 -1.64
N ILE A 18 0.18 16.12 -1.17
CA ILE A 18 0.17 15.17 -0.04
C ILE A 18 -0.50 13.87 -0.49
N THR A 19 0.15 12.73 -0.25
CA THR A 19 -0.44 11.41 -0.52
C THR A 19 -0.37 10.54 0.74
N LEU A 20 -1.51 10.34 1.40
CA LEU A 20 -1.66 9.55 2.61
C LEU A 20 -2.00 8.10 2.26
N PHE A 21 -1.11 7.17 2.61
CA PHE A 21 -1.35 5.74 2.46
C PHE A 21 -1.87 5.14 3.77
N GLN A 22 -3.01 4.47 3.71
CA GLN A 22 -3.61 3.77 4.85
C GLN A 22 -3.58 2.25 4.60
N PRO A 23 -2.40 1.60 4.70
CA PRO A 23 -2.30 0.15 4.57
C PRO A 23 -2.87 -0.56 5.80
N GLY A 24 -3.22 -1.84 5.62
CA GLY A 24 -3.47 -2.77 6.71
C GLY A 24 -2.17 -3.30 7.31
N MET A 25 -2.19 -4.50 7.88
CA MET A 25 -1.01 -5.14 8.45
C MET A 25 0.07 -5.34 7.38
N LEU A 26 1.32 -4.99 7.68
CA LEU A 26 2.44 -5.13 6.73
C LEU A 26 3.23 -6.42 6.99
N GLU A 27 3.59 -7.11 5.91
CA GLU A 27 4.55 -8.21 5.91
C GLU A 27 5.95 -7.67 5.58
N ARG A 28 6.89 -7.80 6.54
CA ARG A 28 8.26 -7.28 6.44
C ARG A 28 9.23 -8.37 5.97
N LYS A 29 10.12 -8.05 5.03
CA LYS A 29 11.27 -8.91 4.71
C LYS A 29 12.27 -8.93 5.87
N GLY A 30 12.76 -10.12 6.20
CA GLY A 30 13.62 -10.39 7.37
C GLY A 30 13.01 -11.36 8.38
N SER A 31 11.73 -11.69 8.24
CA SER A 31 11.17 -12.92 8.80
C SER A 31 11.40 -14.03 7.78
N GLU A 32 12.57 -14.68 7.82
CA GLU A 32 12.90 -15.83 6.94
C GLU A 32 11.84 -16.95 7.00
N ARG A 33 10.99 -16.95 8.05
CA ARG A 33 9.84 -17.85 8.20
C ARG A 33 8.63 -17.56 7.30
N PHE A 34 8.47 -16.36 6.75
CA PHE A 34 7.22 -15.94 6.08
C PHE A 34 7.38 -15.62 4.58
N GLY A 35 8.53 -15.10 4.16
CA GLY A 35 8.66 -14.45 2.83
C GLY A 35 8.74 -15.37 1.61
N GLU A 36 9.41 -16.53 1.71
CA GLU A 36 9.66 -17.37 0.53
C GLU A 36 8.40 -18.10 0.03
N ILE A 37 7.47 -18.41 0.95
CA ILE A 37 6.29 -19.21 0.67
C ILE A 37 5.09 -18.33 0.27
N LEU A 38 4.95 -17.13 0.85
CA LEU A 38 3.78 -16.29 0.63
C LEU A 38 3.79 -15.60 -0.74
N GLY A 39 4.93 -15.11 -1.22
CA GLY A 39 5.01 -14.40 -2.51
C GLY A 39 4.62 -15.26 -3.71
N VAL A 40 5.14 -16.49 -3.78
CA VAL A 40 4.88 -17.41 -4.91
C VAL A 40 3.48 -18.03 -4.82
N LYS A 41 3.00 -18.38 -3.62
CA LYS A 41 1.64 -18.93 -3.45
C LYS A 41 0.54 -17.88 -3.57
N LEU A 42 0.76 -16.64 -3.12
CA LEU A 42 -0.26 -15.59 -3.20
C LEU A 42 -0.53 -15.19 -4.66
N PHE A 43 0.50 -15.07 -5.48
CA PHE A 43 0.35 -14.87 -6.93
C PHE A 43 -0.42 -16.01 -7.61
N LYS A 44 -0.10 -17.27 -7.27
CA LYS A 44 -0.79 -18.45 -7.84
C LYS A 44 -2.22 -18.65 -7.31
N PHE A 45 -2.49 -18.27 -6.06
CA PHE A 45 -3.79 -18.44 -5.39
C PHE A 45 -4.75 -17.29 -5.69
N ALA A 46 -4.25 -16.05 -5.81
CA ALA A 46 -5.04 -14.89 -6.21
C ALA A 46 -5.59 -15.05 -7.64
N ASN A 47 -4.82 -15.69 -8.53
CA ASN A 47 -5.30 -16.07 -9.86
C ASN A 47 -6.35 -17.20 -9.83
N LYS A 48 -6.38 -18.05 -8.79
CA LYS A 48 -7.22 -19.26 -8.77
C LYS A 48 -8.54 -19.11 -8.00
N LEU A 49 -8.61 -18.26 -6.97
CA LEU A 49 -9.67 -18.39 -5.96
C LEU A 49 -10.55 -17.17 -5.68
N GLY A 50 -10.30 -16.00 -6.26
CA GLY A 50 -11.28 -14.90 -6.32
C GLY A 50 -11.89 -14.34 -5.02
N LEU A 51 -11.65 -14.89 -3.82
CA LEU A 51 -12.60 -14.75 -2.69
C LEU A 51 -12.00 -14.50 -1.29
N LEU A 52 -10.68 -14.41 -1.11
CA LEU A 52 -10.07 -14.20 0.23
C LEU A 52 -9.13 -12.98 0.26
N LYS A 53 -9.66 -11.83 -0.19
CA LYS A 53 -8.88 -10.60 -0.44
C LYS A 53 -8.82 -9.59 0.73
N SER A 54 -9.66 -9.67 1.77
CA SER A 54 -9.83 -8.50 2.67
C SER A 54 -8.95 -8.44 3.93
N GLN A 55 -8.28 -9.53 4.34
CA GLN A 55 -7.55 -9.59 5.63
C GLN A 55 -6.09 -10.06 5.51
N LYS A 56 -5.52 -10.13 4.30
CA LYS A 56 -4.13 -10.59 4.15
C LYS A 56 -3.14 -9.47 4.50
N PRO A 57 -2.05 -9.78 5.24
CA PRO A 57 -0.93 -8.87 5.38
C PRO A 57 -0.45 -8.42 4.00
N MET A 58 -0.23 -7.12 3.84
CA MET A 58 0.27 -6.51 2.63
C MET A 58 1.80 -6.62 2.59
N PRO A 59 2.38 -7.21 1.54
CA PRO A 59 3.83 -7.20 1.36
C PRO A 59 4.37 -5.77 1.29
N THR A 60 5.47 -5.51 2.00
CA THR A 60 6.09 -4.18 2.03
C THR A 60 6.50 -3.71 0.62
N GLU A 61 6.89 -4.64 -0.26
CA GLU A 61 7.24 -4.36 -1.66
C GLU A 61 6.06 -3.79 -2.46
N ILE A 62 4.85 -4.30 -2.20
CA ILE A 62 3.63 -3.85 -2.89
C ILE A 62 3.31 -2.42 -2.47
N LEU A 63 3.40 -2.12 -1.17
CA LEU A 63 3.22 -0.76 -0.68
C LEU A 63 4.28 0.19 -1.27
N ALA A 64 5.56 -0.20 -1.25
CA ALA A 64 6.64 0.60 -1.80
C ALA A 64 6.43 0.91 -3.29
N LYS A 65 6.04 -0.10 -4.08
CA LYS A 65 5.74 0.07 -5.51
C LYS A 65 4.56 1.01 -5.73
N ALA A 66 3.50 0.88 -4.94
CA ALA A 66 2.34 1.77 -4.99
C ALA A 66 2.72 3.23 -4.68
N MET A 67 3.59 3.45 -3.67
CA MET A 67 4.10 4.77 -3.32
C MET A 67 4.89 5.42 -4.46
N VAL A 68 5.81 4.67 -5.08
CA VAL A 68 6.59 5.13 -6.24
C VAL A 68 5.68 5.47 -7.43
N ASN A 69 4.66 4.66 -7.67
CA ASN A 69 3.72 4.93 -8.75
C ASN A 69 2.84 6.16 -8.47
N ALA A 70 2.40 6.36 -7.22
CA ALA A 70 1.62 7.53 -6.82
C ALA A 70 2.44 8.83 -6.86
N SER A 71 3.74 8.78 -6.54
CA SER A 71 4.60 9.96 -6.59
C SER A 71 4.72 10.54 -8.00
N LYS A 72 4.75 9.68 -9.03
CA LYS A 72 4.80 10.05 -10.46
C LYS A 72 3.52 10.69 -11.00
N ILE A 73 2.38 10.57 -10.31
CA ILE A 73 1.13 11.18 -10.77
C ILE A 73 1.23 12.70 -10.62
N LYS A 74 1.07 13.43 -11.71
CA LYS A 74 1.00 14.90 -11.69
C LYS A 74 -0.36 15.34 -11.18
N SER A 75 -0.50 15.40 -9.86
CA SER A 75 -1.69 15.87 -9.16
C SER A 75 -1.27 16.69 -7.95
N ASN A 76 -1.88 17.85 -7.76
CA ASN A 76 -1.65 18.70 -6.59
C ASN A 76 -2.76 18.48 -5.55
N GLY A 77 -2.48 18.85 -4.30
CA GLY A 77 -3.41 18.71 -3.18
C GLY A 77 -3.33 17.37 -2.45
N LEU A 78 -4.38 17.06 -1.71
CA LEU A 78 -4.45 15.91 -0.79
C LEU A 78 -5.08 14.69 -1.46
N SER A 79 -4.39 13.56 -1.43
CA SER A 79 -4.88 12.26 -1.85
C SER A 79 -4.79 11.24 -0.72
N THR A 80 -5.86 10.50 -0.46
CA THR A 80 -5.87 9.41 0.53
C THR A 80 -6.10 8.08 -0.17
N ILE A 81 -5.13 7.16 -0.06
CA ILE A 81 -5.15 5.85 -0.69
C ILE A 81 -5.39 4.79 0.38
N LYS A 82 -6.60 4.20 0.36
CA LYS A 82 -7.02 3.11 1.26
C LYS A 82 -6.46 1.77 0.80
N LEU A 83 -6.35 0.82 1.73
CA LEU A 83 -5.88 -0.56 1.52
C LEU A 83 -6.33 -1.20 0.19
N ALA A 84 -7.64 -1.14 -0.12
CA ALA A 84 -8.20 -1.74 -1.33
C ALA A 84 -7.60 -1.18 -2.63
N SER A 85 -7.24 0.11 -2.64
CA SER A 85 -6.70 0.80 -3.81
C SER A 85 -5.19 0.68 -3.93
N ILE A 86 -4.46 0.39 -2.84
CA ILE A 86 -2.99 0.30 -2.86
C ILE A 86 -2.51 -0.78 -3.85
N PHE A 87 -3.22 -1.92 -3.94
CA PHE A 87 -2.90 -2.97 -4.91
C PHE A 87 -3.01 -2.48 -6.37
N SER A 88 -4.04 -1.70 -6.70
CA SER A 88 -4.21 -1.12 -8.03
C SER A 88 -3.07 -0.15 -8.38
N PHE A 89 -2.59 0.63 -7.40
CA PHE A 89 -1.43 1.51 -7.61
C PHE A 89 -0.13 0.72 -7.82
N ALA A 90 0.04 -0.44 -7.18
CA ALA A 90 1.20 -1.30 -7.40
C ALA A 90 1.18 -2.02 -8.76
N GLU A 91 -0.01 -2.34 -9.27
CA GLU A 91 -0.20 -3.00 -10.57
C GLU A 91 -0.06 -2.05 -11.76
N LYS A 92 -0.26 -0.75 -11.55
CA LYS A 92 -0.09 0.28 -12.59
C LYS A 92 1.35 0.23 -13.15
N LYS A 93 1.53 -0.35 -14.33
CA LYS A 93 2.76 -0.23 -15.11
C LYS A 93 2.84 1.21 -15.63
N SER A 94 3.99 1.85 -15.40
CA SER A 94 4.37 3.10 -16.09
C SER A 94 4.48 2.85 -17.59
#